data_AF-A0A354U8D3-F1
#
_entry.id   AF-A0A354U8D3-F1
#
_cell.length_a   1.000
_cell.length_b   1.000
_cell.length_c   1.000
_cell.angle_alpha   90.00
_cell.angle_beta   90.00
_cell.angle_gamma   90.00
#
_symmetry.space_group_name_H-M   'P 1'
#
loop_
_entity.id
_entity.type
_entity.pdbx_description
1 polymer ?
#
loop_
_entity_poly.entity_id
_entity_poly.type
_entity_poly.pdbx_seq_one_letter_code
_entity_poly.pdbx_strand_id
1 'polypeptide(L)'
;MAEKMHSAPTILVETVGLYETNCYYVFPRNDGPLFIIDPGAEPEKLYENTKLFPAKEFVILLTHAHVDHISGAGVLAEKLGVSSVYVP
;
A
#
# COMPACT_ATOMS: atom_id res chain seq x y z
N MET A 1 -26.50 9.23 12.45
CA MET A 1 -26.67 7.79 12.17
C MET A 1 -25.60 7.44 11.14
N ALA A 2 -24.43 6.98 11.58
CA ALA A 2 -23.31 6.71 10.67
C ALA A 2 -23.61 5.40 9.93
N GLU A 3 -23.89 5.48 8.63
CA GLU A 3 -23.95 4.32 7.76
C GLU A 3 -22.56 3.68 7.76
N LYS A 4 -22.46 2.41 8.20
CA LYS A 4 -21.20 1.69 8.23
C LYS A 4 -20.71 1.46 6.80
N MET A 5 -19.57 2.08 6.52
CA MET A 5 -18.71 1.98 5.34
C MET A 5 -18.47 0.51 4.94
N HIS A 6 -18.53 0.23 3.62
CA HIS A 6 -18.14 -0.98 2.88
C HIS A 6 -18.59 -2.37 3.42
N SER A 7 -19.19 -3.21 2.56
CA SER A 7 -19.60 -4.60 2.90
C SER A 7 -18.47 -5.64 2.77
N ALA A 8 -17.34 -5.25 2.16
CA ALA A 8 -16.18 -6.09 1.85
C ALA A 8 -14.89 -5.23 1.89
N PRO A 9 -13.70 -5.84 1.99
CA PRO A 9 -12.44 -5.11 1.78
C PRO A 9 -12.35 -4.60 0.34
N THR A 10 -11.72 -3.44 0.16
CA THR A 10 -11.40 -2.88 -1.16
C THR A 10 -9.97 -3.25 -1.51
N ILE A 11 -9.76 -3.76 -2.73
CA ILE A 11 -8.45 -4.08 -3.27
C ILE A 11 -8.24 -3.27 -4.56
N LEU A 12 -7.14 -2.51 -4.61
CA LEU A 12 -6.64 -1.88 -5.82
C LEU A 12 -5.29 -2.49 -6.16
N VAL A 13 -5.04 -2.72 -7.45
CA VAL A 13 -3.74 -3.17 -7.95
C VAL A 13 -3.16 -2.06 -8.81
N GLU A 14 -1.92 -1.70 -8.54
CA GLU A 14 -1.14 -0.78 -9.36
C GLU A 14 0.12 -1.49 -9.84
N THR A 15 0.27 -1.58 -11.16
CA THR A 15 1.45 -2.18 -11.78
C THR A 15 2.54 -1.12 -11.89
N VAL A 16 3.76 -1.45 -11.45
CA VAL A 16 4.88 -0.52 -11.38
C VAL A 16 6.19 -1.13 -11.85
N GLY A 17 7.07 -0.28 -12.39
CA GLY A 17 8.45 -0.64 -12.69
C GLY A 17 8.63 -1.53 -13.92
N LEU A 18 9.90 -1.85 -14.20
CA LEU A 18 10.31 -2.56 -15.41
C LEU A 18 9.80 -4.02 -15.46
N TYR A 19 9.62 -4.64 -14.30
CA TYR A 19 9.18 -6.03 -14.17
C TYR A 19 7.66 -6.18 -14.06
N GLU A 20 6.93 -5.05 -14.21
CA GLU A 20 5.46 -5.03 -14.11
C GLU A 20 4.96 -5.65 -12.79
N THR A 21 5.68 -5.38 -11.69
CA THR A 21 5.33 -5.91 -10.37
C THR A 21 4.02 -5.28 -9.90
N ASN A 22 3.15 -6.12 -9.35
CA ASN A 22 1.89 -5.66 -8.79
C ASN A 22 2.11 -5.15 -7.36
N CYS A 23 1.85 -3.86 -7.15
CA CYS A 23 1.66 -3.29 -5.83
C CYS A 23 0.17 -3.36 -5.47
N TYR A 24 -0.15 -3.91 -4.31
CA TYR A 24 -1.54 -4.06 -3.86
C TYR A 24 -1.86 -3.07 -2.74
N TYR A 25 -3.00 -2.42 -2.86
CA TYR A 25 -3.62 -1.67 -1.78
C TYR A 25 -4.80 -2.47 -1.24
N VAL A 26 -4.80 -2.75 0.06
CA VAL A 26 -5.89 -3.46 0.72
C VAL A 26 -6.44 -2.58 1.84
N PHE A 27 -7.70 -2.16 1.70
CA PHE A 27 -8.40 -1.39 2.71
C PHE A 27 -9.47 -2.25 3.42
N PRO A 28 -9.41 -2.40 4.75
CA PRO A 28 -10.34 -3.23 5.51
C PRO A 28 -11.79 -2.75 5.46
N ARG A 29 -12.71 -3.68 5.73
CA ARG A 29 -14.16 -3.44 5.75
C ARG A 29 -14.60 -2.41 6.82
N ASN A 30 -14.03 -2.47 8.03
CA ASN A 30 -14.52 -1.72 9.20
C ASN A 30 -13.65 -0.51 9.55
N ASP A 31 -13.11 0.18 8.54
CA ASP A 31 -12.01 1.12 8.69
C ASP A 31 -10.73 0.46 9.27
N GLY A 32 -9.60 1.15 9.18
CA GLY A 32 -8.31 0.63 9.61
C GLY A 32 -7.15 1.18 8.78
N PRO A 33 -5.94 0.61 8.92
CA PRO A 33 -4.82 1.00 8.11
C PRO A 33 -5.02 0.58 6.65
N LEU A 34 -4.45 1.36 5.73
CA LEU A 34 -4.26 0.93 4.35
C LEU A 34 -3.00 0.06 4.29
N PHE A 35 -3.17 -1.20 3.92
CA PHE A 35 -2.04 -2.08 3.65
C PHE A 35 -1.55 -1.85 2.23
N ILE A 36 -0.25 -1.63 2.09
CA ILE A 36 0.45 -1.47 0.81
C ILE A 36 1.43 -2.62 0.70
N ILE A 37 1.20 -3.49 -0.28
CA ILE A 37 1.93 -4.75 -0.43
C ILE A 37 2.81 -4.65 -1.67
N ASP A 38 4.10 -4.90 -1.51
CA ASP A 38 5.11 -4.89 -2.58
C ASP A 38 5.21 -3.56 -3.37
N PRO A 39 5.46 -2.41 -2.72
CA PRO A 39 5.73 -1.14 -3.39
C PRO A 39 7.11 -1.15 -4.06
N GLY A 40 7.20 -1.84 -5.19
CA GLY A 40 8.43 -2.15 -5.91
C GLY A 40 9.11 -0.98 -6.63
N ALA A 41 8.33 -0.03 -7.12
CA ALA A 41 8.81 1.09 -7.92
C ALA A 41 7.80 2.26 -7.90
N GLU A 42 8.17 3.39 -8.51
CA GLU A 42 7.29 4.56 -8.71
C GLU A 42 6.63 5.11 -7.42
N PRO A 43 7.40 5.40 -6.35
CA PRO A 43 6.84 5.75 -5.04
C PRO A 43 5.96 7.00 -5.06
N GLU A 44 6.17 7.95 -5.97
CA GLU A 44 5.29 9.12 -6.16
C GLU A 44 3.90 8.72 -6.63
N LYS A 45 3.82 7.86 -7.66
CA LYS A 45 2.55 7.34 -8.17
C LYS A 45 1.83 6.54 -7.08
N LEU A 46 2.58 5.70 -6.37
CA LEU A 46 2.03 4.89 -5.29
C LEU A 46 1.51 5.77 -4.13
N TYR A 47 2.21 6.85 -3.79
CA TYR A 47 1.77 7.81 -2.79
C TYR A 47 0.46 8.49 -3.20
N GLU A 48 0.33 8.94 -4.45
CA GLU A 48 -0.91 9.57 -4.95
C GLU A 48 -2.12 8.62 -4.87
N ASN A 49 -1.93 7.34 -5.19
CA ASN A 49 -3.00 6.34 -5.08
C ASN A 49 -3.51 6.12 -3.65
N THR A 50 -2.71 6.40 -2.62
CA THR A 50 -3.18 6.31 -1.22
C THR A 50 -4.32 7.27 -0.91
N LYS A 51 -4.42 8.39 -1.64
CA LYS A 51 -5.46 9.42 -1.46
C LYS A 51 -6.85 8.96 -1.89
N LEU A 52 -6.95 7.84 -2.62
CA LEU A 52 -8.22 7.21 -2.99
C LEU A 52 -8.90 6.54 -1.80
N PHE A 53 -8.16 6.32 -0.71
CA PHE A 53 -8.65 5.62 0.48
C PHE A 53 -8.83 6.60 1.64
N PRO A 54 -9.88 6.43 2.47
CA PRO A 54 -10.09 7.25 3.66
C PRO A 54 -9.19 6.79 4.84
N ALA A 55 -7.96 6.35 4.55
CA ALA A 55 -7.05 5.79 5.54
C ALA A 55 -6.27 6.90 6.27
N LYS A 56 -6.07 6.69 7.58
CA LYS A 56 -5.26 7.58 8.44
C LYS A 56 -3.93 6.95 8.86
N GLU A 57 -3.82 5.64 8.66
CA GLU A 57 -2.67 4.83 9.03
C GLU A 57 -2.29 3.97 7.82
N PHE A 58 -0.99 3.69 7.69
CA PHE A 58 -0.43 2.95 6.57
C PHE A 58 0.47 1.84 7.10
N VAL A 59 0.43 0.68 6.45
CA VAL A 59 1.29 -0.46 6.75
C VAL A 59 1.89 -0.96 5.45
N ILE A 60 3.20 -1.11 5.39
CA ILE A 60 3.89 -1.72 4.25
C ILE A 60 4.22 -3.17 4.57
N LEU A 61 3.76 -4.07 3.70
CA LEU A 61 4.06 -5.50 3.73
C LEU A 61 4.88 -5.86 2.49
N LEU A 62 5.89 -6.70 2.65
CA LEU A 62 6.65 -7.27 1.55
C LEU A 62 6.41 -8.77 1.52
N THR A 63 6.07 -9.33 0.36
CA THR A 63 5.91 -10.78 0.20
C THR A 63 7.26 -11.49 0.32
N HIS A 64 8.32 -10.87 -0.18
CA HIS A 64 9.72 -11.29 -0.11
C HIS A 64 10.63 -10.11 -0.50
N ALA A 65 11.95 -10.33 -0.49
CA ALA A 65 12.95 -9.25 -0.62
C ALA A 65 13.66 -9.19 -2.00
N HIS A 66 12.94 -9.49 -3.10
CA HIS A 66 13.48 -9.20 -4.43
C HIS A 66 13.39 -7.72 -4.77
N VAL A 67 14.32 -7.26 -5.62
CA VAL A 67 14.52 -5.84 -5.95
C VAL A 67 13.24 -5.19 -6.47
N ASP A 68 12.49 -5.90 -7.30
CA ASP A 68 11.28 -5.43 -7.95
C ASP A 68 10.07 -5.33 -7.00
N HIS A 69 10.17 -5.85 -5.77
CA HIS A 69 9.15 -5.71 -4.73
C HIS A 69 9.50 -4.68 -3.65
N ILE A 70 10.80 -4.40 -3.43
CA ILE A 70 11.26 -3.58 -2.30
C ILE A 70 11.77 -2.19 -2.68
N SER A 71 12.15 -1.97 -3.95
CA SER A 71 12.91 -0.77 -4.33
C SER A 71 12.18 0.55 -4.12
N GLY A 72 10.84 0.58 -4.11
CA GLY A 72 10.03 1.75 -3.80
C GLY A 72 9.62 1.87 -2.32
N ALA A 73 9.82 0.83 -1.51
CA ALA A 73 9.26 0.72 -0.17
C ALA A 73 9.79 1.78 0.79
N GLY A 74 11.10 2.03 0.78
CA GLY A 74 11.73 3.01 1.69
C GLY A 74 11.23 4.44 1.45
N VAL A 75 11.26 4.89 0.20
CA VAL A 75 10.79 6.24 -0.17
C VAL A 75 9.30 6.40 0.13
N LEU A 76 8.49 5.37 -0.13
CA LEU A 76 7.06 5.40 0.18
C LEU A 76 6.82 5.43 1.69
N ALA A 77 7.57 4.66 2.49
CA ALA A 77 7.48 4.67 3.94
C ALA A 77 7.76 6.07 4.52
N GLU A 78 8.82 6.74 4.03
CA GLU A 78 9.16 8.10 4.44
C GLU A 78 8.04 9.10 4.11
N LYS A 79 7.48 9.05 2.89
CA LYS A 79 6.37 9.94 2.48
C LYS A 79 5.12 9.74 3.31
N LEU A 80 4.84 8.51 3.74
CA LEU A 80 3.66 8.16 4.53
C LEU A 80 3.87 8.24 6.04
N GLY A 81 5.10 8.52 6.51
CA GLY A 81 5.43 8.51 7.93
C GLY A 81 5.35 7.12 8.57
N VAL A 82 5.55 6.05 7.78
CA VAL A 82 5.50 4.66 8.24
C VAL A 82 6.82 4.31 8.92
N SER A 83 6.76 3.88 10.18
CA SER A 83 7.93 3.54 10.99
C SER A 83 8.31 2.06 10.97
N SER A 84 7.52 1.21 10.32
CA SER A 84 7.76 -0.24 10.29
C SER A 84 7.33 -0.85 8.96
N VAL A 85 8.21 -1.66 8.39
CA VAL A 85 7.98 -2.47 7.19
C VAL A 85 8.05 -3.94 7.61
N TYR A 86 7.05 -4.74 7.25
CA TYR A 86 7.01 -6.15 7.60
C TYR A 86 7.45 -7.01 6.41
N VAL A 87 8.33 -7.98 6.68
CA VAL A 87 8.83 -8.97 5.72
C VAL A 87 8.82 -10.34 6.41
N PRO A 88 8.38 -11.43 5.75
CA PRO A 88 8.48 -12.79 6.26
C PRO A 88 9.91 -13.24 6.59
#